data_AF-A0A9Q0H624-F1
#
_entry.id   AF-A0A9Q0H624-F1
#
_cell.length_a   1.000
_cell.length_b   1.000
_cell.length_c   1.000
_cell.angle_alpha   90.00
_cell.angle_beta   90.00
_cell.angle_gamma   90.00
#
_symmetry.space_group_name_H-M   'P 1'
#
loop_
_entity.id
_entity.type
_entity.pdbx_description
1 polymer ?
#
loop_
_entity_poly.entity_id
_entity_poly.type
_entity_poly.pdbx_seq_one_letter_code
_entity_poly.pdbx_strand_id
1 'polypeptide(L)'
;MIEAECITEFVKQVPKAVDKTVPFHIIHPVGLDSHVEDIREKLKLGSEEKLFLGIVGLGGMGKTTIAKAVYNEIYQSFKGNCSFLDMVEEKPDFSREMKSLVALQNKLVLDVSKKKNKIEEVNNGTQNYQKASTE
;
A
#
# COMPACT_ATOMS: atom_id res chain seq x y z
N MET A 1 -26.88 11.39 33.50
CA MET A 1 -27.20 10.70 32.22
C MET A 1 -26.12 10.91 31.16
N ILE A 2 -25.65 12.15 30.94
CA ILE A 2 -24.59 12.50 29.97
C ILE A 2 -23.26 11.75 30.19
N GLU A 3 -22.88 11.53 31.45
CA GLU A 3 -21.61 10.86 31.80
C GLU A 3 -21.57 9.40 31.34
N ALA A 4 -22.69 8.68 31.45
CA ALA A 4 -22.80 7.30 30.98
C ALA A 4 -22.75 7.22 29.44
N GLU A 5 -23.35 8.18 28.73
CA GLU A 5 -23.30 8.26 27.27
C GLU A 5 -21.87 8.54 26.76
N CYS A 6 -21.15 9.47 27.40
CA CYS A 6 -19.74 9.73 27.10
C CYS A 6 -18.86 8.49 27.29
N ILE A 7 -19.04 7.77 28.40
CA ILE A 7 -18.27 6.53 28.67
C ILE A 7 -18.62 5.47 27.63
N THR A 8 -19.89 5.34 27.24
CA THR A 8 -20.30 4.33 26.26
C THR A 8 -19.72 4.62 24.87
N GLU A 9 -19.68 5.90 24.47
CA GLU A 9 -19.10 6.29 23.19
C GLU A 9 -17.59 6.11 23.16
N PHE A 10 -16.89 6.41 24.26
CA PHE A 10 -15.46 6.16 24.39
C PHE A 10 -15.13 4.66 24.33
N VAL A 11 -15.87 3.83 25.08
CA VAL A 11 -15.68 2.38 25.11
C VAL A 11 -15.91 1.73 23.75
N LYS A 12 -16.80 2.28 22.89
CA LYS A 12 -16.95 1.83 21.49
C LYS A 12 -15.74 2.14 20.61
N GLN A 13 -14.92 3.13 20.96
CA GLN A 13 -13.73 3.50 20.20
C GLN A 13 -12.49 2.68 20.62
N VAL A 14 -12.45 2.18 21.86
CA VAL A 14 -11.32 1.39 22.38
C VAL A 14 -11.02 0.13 21.54
N PRO A 15 -12.00 -0.72 21.16
CA PRO A 15 -11.74 -1.88 20.30
C PRO A 15 -11.15 -1.50 18.94
N LYS A 16 -11.60 -0.38 18.35
CA LYS A 16 -11.08 0.12 17.06
C LYS A 16 -9.63 0.61 17.17
N ALA A 17 -9.21 1.02 18.36
CA ALA A 17 -7.83 1.44 18.63
C ALA A 17 -6.90 0.25 18.94
N VAL A 18 -7.43 -0.82 19.54
CA VAL A 18 -6.65 -1.98 20.00
C VAL A 18 -6.55 -3.09 18.93
N ASP A 19 -7.54 -3.22 18.04
CA ASP A 19 -7.60 -4.27 17.00
C ASP A 19 -6.92 -3.86 15.68
N LYS A 20 -5.89 -3.00 15.74
CA LYS A 20 -5.11 -2.63 14.56
C LYS A 20 -3.98 -3.63 14.36
N THR A 21 -4.32 -4.80 13.83
CA THR A 21 -3.33 -5.70 13.22
C THR A 21 -2.75 -5.01 11.98
N VAL A 22 -1.56 -4.44 12.12
CA VAL A 22 -0.87 -3.77 11.02
C VAL A 22 -0.19 -4.79 10.10
N PRO A 23 -0.21 -4.59 8.76
CA PRO A 23 0.43 -5.50 7.81
C PRO A 23 1.92 -5.72 8.03
N PHE A 24 2.64 -4.71 8.52
CA PHE A 24 4.08 -4.75 8.71
C PHE A 24 4.49 -4.38 10.14
N HIS A 25 5.37 -5.17 10.75
CA HIS A 25 6.09 -4.74 11.95
C HIS A 25 7.27 -3.85 11.55
N ILE A 26 7.30 -2.61 12.05
CA ILE A 26 8.35 -1.63 11.73
C ILE A 26 9.40 -1.63 12.84
N ILE A 27 10.63 -2.04 12.50
CA ILE A 27 11.78 -2.01 13.41
C ILE A 27 12.40 -0.60 13.37
N HIS A 28 12.64 -0.01 14.54
CA HIS A 28 13.16 1.37 14.71
C HIS A 28 12.28 2.48 14.08
N PRO A 29 11.02 2.66 14.54
CA PRO A 29 10.08 3.62 13.95
C PRO A 29 10.37 5.10 14.25
N VAL A 30 11.48 5.40 14.92
CA VAL A 30 11.77 6.75 15.43
C VAL A 30 11.91 7.74 14.27
N GLY A 31 11.17 8.84 14.32
CA GLY A 31 11.24 9.92 13.33
C GLY A 31 10.49 9.65 12.03
N LEU A 32 9.69 8.58 11.95
CA LEU A 32 8.87 8.30 10.76
C LEU A 32 7.58 9.11 10.71
N ASP A 33 7.02 9.47 11.87
CA ASP A 33 5.65 10.02 11.97
C ASP A 33 5.45 11.27 11.11
N SER A 34 6.39 12.23 11.12
CA SER A 34 6.29 13.44 10.31
C SER A 34 6.33 13.13 8.81
N HIS A 35 7.18 12.20 8.39
CA HIS A 35 7.27 11.84 6.99
C HIS A 35 6.07 11.02 6.51
N VAL A 36 5.49 10.20 7.40
CA VAL A 36 4.27 9.45 7.13
C VAL A 36 3.11 10.41 6.92
N GLU A 37 2.95 11.40 7.80
CA GLU A 37 1.90 12.42 7.66
C GLU A 37 2.09 13.27 6.40
N ASP A 38 3.31 13.73 6.12
CA ASP A 38 3.62 14.48 4.88
C ASP A 38 3.24 13.71 3.61
N ILE A 39 3.47 12.39 3.60
CA ILE A 39 3.12 11.53 2.48
C ILE A 39 1.61 11.35 2.41
N ARG A 40 0.96 11.10 3.54
CA ARG A 40 -0.50 10.92 3.63
C ARG A 40 -1.27 12.13 3.12
N GLU A 41 -0.85 13.33 3.48
CA GLU A 41 -1.47 14.57 2.98
C GLU A 41 -1.36 14.68 1.45
N LYS A 42 -0.20 14.30 0.89
CA LYS A 42 0.02 14.28 -0.57
C LYS A 42 -0.78 13.21 -1.29
N LEU A 43 -1.12 12.11 -0.61
CA LEU A 43 -1.89 11.01 -1.18
C LEU A 43 -3.35 11.38 -1.48
N LYS A 44 -3.87 12.48 -0.90
CA LYS A 44 -5.26 12.96 -1.11
C LYS A 44 -6.30 11.83 -1.06
N LEU A 45 -6.20 10.98 -0.03
CA LEU A 45 -7.02 9.78 0.11
C LEU A 45 -8.51 10.11 -0.03
N GLY A 46 -9.19 9.42 -0.96
CA GLY A 46 -10.60 9.65 -1.29
C GLY A 46 -10.85 10.41 -2.59
N SER A 47 -9.81 10.95 -3.23
CA SER A 47 -9.87 11.39 -4.63
C SER A 47 -9.98 10.20 -5.59
N GLU A 48 -10.68 10.37 -6.71
CA GLU A 48 -10.70 9.38 -7.82
C GLU A 48 -9.44 9.47 -8.71
N GLU A 49 -8.56 10.45 -8.45
CA GLU A 49 -7.31 10.62 -9.19
C GLU A 49 -6.31 9.49 -8.89
N LYS A 50 -5.71 8.96 -9.96
CA LYS A 50 -4.58 8.02 -9.85
C LYS A 50 -3.32 8.81 -9.52
N LEU A 51 -2.73 8.53 -8.35
CA LEU A 51 -1.50 9.20 -7.91
C LEU A 51 -0.32 8.22 -7.88
N PHE A 52 0.83 8.70 -8.34
CA PHE A 52 2.12 8.03 -8.21
C PHE A 52 3.04 8.89 -7.34
N LEU A 53 3.61 8.30 -6.29
CA LEU A 53 4.56 8.97 -5.40
C LEU A 53 5.85 8.15 -5.33
N GLY A 54 6.98 8.77 -5.66
CA GLY A 54 8.30 8.15 -5.56
C GLY A 54 9.03 8.57 -4.28
N ILE A 55 9.59 7.59 -3.55
CA ILE A 55 10.49 7.83 -2.41
C ILE A 55 11.91 7.56 -2.90
N VAL A 56 12.73 8.61 -3.02
CA VAL A 56 14.08 8.53 -3.61
C VAL A 56 15.13 8.97 -2.58
N GLY A 57 16.30 8.36 -2.63
CA GLY A 57 17.40 8.64 -1.70
C GLY A 57 18.46 7.54 -1.72
N LEU A 58 19.54 7.75 -0.99
CA LEU A 58 20.67 6.81 -0.92
C LEU A 58 20.27 5.44 -0.35
N GLY A 59 21.07 4.42 -0.63
CA GLY A 59 20.91 3.08 -0.06
C GLY A 59 20.95 3.10 1.47
N GLY A 60 20.19 2.22 2.12
CA GLY A 60 20.18 2.12 3.60
C GLY A 60 19.39 3.19 4.35
N MET A 61 18.88 4.23 3.67
CA MET A 61 18.14 5.34 4.31
C MET A 61 16.72 5.01 4.79
N GLY A 62 16.31 3.73 4.79
CA GLY A 62 14.98 3.34 5.27
C GLY A 62 13.81 3.67 4.32
N LYS A 63 14.04 3.90 3.03
CA LYS A 63 12.98 4.19 2.03
C LYS A 63 11.86 3.13 2.01
N THR A 64 12.24 1.85 2.06
CA THR A 64 11.27 0.76 2.14
C THR A 64 10.56 0.74 3.50
N THR A 65 11.26 1.11 4.57
CA THR A 65 10.70 1.20 5.92
C THR A 65 9.59 2.25 5.98
N ILE A 66 9.83 3.45 5.43
CA ILE A 66 8.80 4.49 5.38
C ILE A 66 7.63 4.09 4.47
N ALA A 67 7.87 3.44 3.33
CA ALA A 67 6.80 2.94 2.48
C ALA A 67 5.90 1.94 3.21
N LYS A 68 6.49 1.03 4.02
CA LYS A 68 5.75 0.08 4.87
C LYS A 68 4.97 0.80 5.98
N ALA A 69 5.56 1.82 6.61
CA ALA A 69 4.90 2.62 7.65
C ALA A 69 3.68 3.38 7.10
N VAL A 70 3.83 4.04 5.94
CA VAL A 70 2.70 4.70 5.25
C VAL A 70 1.64 3.68 4.89
N TYR A 71 2.02 2.51 4.35
CA TYR A 71 1.04 1.46 4.01
C TYR A 71 0.24 0.99 5.22
N ASN A 72 0.89 0.76 6.36
CA ASN A 72 0.21 0.39 7.61
C ASN A 72 -0.84 1.43 8.04
N GLU A 73 -0.63 2.70 7.72
CA GLU A 73 -1.56 3.76 8.07
C GLU A 73 -2.77 3.81 7.12
N ILE A 74 -2.52 3.65 5.82
CA ILE A 74 -3.54 3.93 4.79
C ILE A 74 -4.26 2.68 4.28
N TYR A 75 -3.78 1.46 4.54
CA TYR A 75 -4.30 0.24 3.89
C TYR A 75 -5.80 -0.01 4.13
N GLN A 76 -6.34 0.44 5.27
CA GLN A 76 -7.77 0.32 5.58
C GLN A 76 -8.63 1.39 4.90
N SER A 77 -8.02 2.45 4.35
CA SER A 77 -8.73 3.54 3.69
C SER A 77 -9.14 3.20 2.24
N PHE A 78 -8.59 2.12 1.68
CA PHE A 78 -8.98 1.65 0.35
C PHE A 78 -10.36 1.01 0.38
N LYS A 79 -11.27 1.46 -0.49
CA LYS A 79 -12.62 0.86 -0.66
C LYS A 79 -12.59 -0.55 -1.26
N GLY A 80 -11.46 -0.96 -1.84
CA GLY A 80 -11.24 -2.27 -2.46
C GLY A 80 -10.00 -2.96 -1.91
N ASN A 81 -9.56 -4.03 -2.58
CA ASN A 81 -8.34 -4.71 -2.21
C ASN A 81 -7.12 -3.80 -2.40
N CYS A 82 -6.17 -3.86 -1.47
CA CYS A 82 -4.88 -3.18 -1.56
C CYS A 82 -3.75 -4.23 -1.54
N SER A 83 -2.61 -3.88 -2.13
CA SER A 83 -1.43 -4.76 -2.20
C SER A 83 -0.17 -3.97 -1.91
N PHE A 84 0.80 -4.64 -1.30
CA PHE A 84 2.15 -4.16 -1.13
C PHE A 84 3.10 -5.17 -1.76
N LEU A 85 3.83 -4.74 -2.78
CA LEU A 85 4.85 -5.56 -3.42
C LEU A 85 6.22 -5.25 -2.79
N ASP A 86 6.73 -6.18 -1.99
CA ASP A 86 8.07 -6.04 -1.41
C ASP A 86 9.13 -6.37 -2.48
N MET A 87 10.01 -5.41 -2.72
CA MET A 87 11.24 -5.44 -3.52
C MET A 87 11.22 -6.24 -4.84
N VAL A 88 11.37 -5.52 -5.95
CA VAL A 88 11.83 -6.09 -7.22
C VAL A 88 13.35 -6.27 -7.09
N GLU A 89 13.84 -7.50 -6.95
CA GLU A 89 15.29 -7.70 -7.11
C GLU A 89 15.68 -7.28 -8.53
N GLU A 90 16.49 -6.23 -8.66
CA GLU A 90 17.15 -5.90 -9.92
C GLU A 90 18.09 -7.06 -10.27
N LYS A 91 17.69 -7.84 -11.28
CA LYS A 91 18.51 -8.95 -11.77
C LYS A 91 19.42 -8.41 -12.88
N PRO A 92 20.71 -8.80 -12.92
CA PRO A 92 21.65 -8.31 -13.92
C PRO A 92 21.37 -8.80 -15.36
N ASP A 93 20.42 -9.72 -15.53
CA ASP A 93 20.05 -10.32 -16.82
C ASP A 93 18.65 -9.82 -17.20
N PHE A 94 18.58 -9.09 -18.32
CA PHE A 94 17.36 -8.49 -18.88
C PHE A 94 16.22 -9.52 -19.04
N SER A 95 16.53 -10.77 -19.42
CA SER A 95 15.52 -11.81 -19.57
C SER A 95 14.91 -12.23 -18.23
N ARG A 96 15.69 -12.19 -17.15
CA ARG A 96 15.24 -12.50 -15.78
C ARG A 96 14.50 -11.32 -15.16
N GLU A 97 14.95 -10.10 -15.46
CA GLU A 97 14.26 -8.87 -15.06
C GLU A 97 12.84 -8.82 -15.65
N MET A 98 12.68 -9.06 -16.95
CA MET A 98 11.36 -9.09 -17.58
C MET A 98 10.43 -10.16 -16.99
N LYS A 99 10.96 -11.37 -16.70
CA LYS A 99 10.19 -12.42 -16.01
C LYS A 99 9.79 -12.01 -14.59
N SER A 100 10.68 -11.32 -13.87
CA SER A 100 10.40 -10.76 -12.53
C SER A 100 9.28 -9.74 -12.58
N LEU A 101 9.31 -8.81 -13.55
CA LEU A 101 8.27 -7.80 -13.74
C LEU A 101 6.91 -8.43 -14.09
N VAL A 102 6.86 -9.41 -14.99
CA VAL A 102 5.62 -10.15 -15.29
C VAL A 102 5.08 -10.83 -14.04
N ALA A 103 5.94 -11.44 -13.22
CA ALA A 103 5.52 -12.06 -11.97
C ALA A 103 4.91 -11.05 -10.99
N LEU A 104 5.52 -9.87 -10.85
CA LEU A 104 5.01 -8.79 -9.99
C LEU A 104 3.70 -8.21 -10.48
N GLN A 105 3.56 -7.98 -11.80
CA GLN A 105 2.30 -7.53 -12.38
C GLN A 105 1.19 -8.56 -12.16
N ASN A 106 1.48 -9.85 -12.36
CA ASN A 106 0.53 -10.92 -12.06
C ASN A 106 0.12 -10.93 -10.58
N LYS A 107 1.08 -10.80 -9.67
CA LYS A 107 0.81 -10.74 -8.24
C LYS A 107 -0.08 -9.55 -7.90
N LEU A 108 0.26 -8.35 -8.38
CA LEU A 108 -0.52 -7.15 -8.10
C LEU A 108 -1.94 -7.24 -8.68
N VAL A 109 -2.11 -7.80 -9.88
CA VAL A 109 -3.45 -8.04 -10.45
C VAL A 109 -4.23 -9.04 -9.60
N LEU A 110 -3.60 -10.14 -9.15
CA LEU A 110 -4.25 -11.13 -8.29
C LEU A 110 -4.65 -10.56 -6.93
N ASP A 111 -3.80 -9.73 -6.34
CA ASP A 111 -4.07 -9.13 -5.02
C ASP A 111 -5.20 -8.10 -5.12
N VAL A 112 -5.19 -7.24 -6.14
CA VAL A 112 -6.14 -6.13 -6.28
C VAL A 112 -7.46 -6.55 -6.95
N SER A 113 -7.45 -7.57 -7.81
CA SER A 113 -8.64 -8.04 -8.54
C SER A 113 -9.26 -9.27 -7.88
N LYS A 114 -10.59 -9.36 -7.83
CA LYS A 114 -11.31 -10.60 -7.42
C LYS A 114 -11.27 -11.72 -8.47
N LYS A 115 -10.75 -11.45 -9.68
CA LYS A 115 -10.71 -12.38 -10.83
C LYS A 115 -9.25 -12.68 -11.22
N LYS A 116 -8.94 -13.94 -11.51
CA LYS A 116 -7.64 -14.38 -12.02
C LYS A 116 -7.48 -13.94 -13.48
N ASN A 117 -6.79 -12.82 -13.71
CA ASN A 117 -6.37 -12.39 -15.04
C ASN A 117 -4.87 -12.67 -15.18
N LYS A 118 -4.49 -13.62 -16.05
CA LYS A 118 -3.08 -14.00 -16.27
C LYS A 118 -2.45 -13.01 -17.26
N ILE A 119 -1.37 -12.36 -16.84
CA ILE A 119 -0.52 -11.51 -17.68
C ILE A 119 0.67 -12.34 -18.14
N GLU A 120 0.85 -12.48 -19.46
CA GLU A 120 1.94 -13.26 -20.04
C GLU A 120 3.11 -12.40 -20.53
N GLU A 121 2.90 -11.09 -20.72
CA GLU A 121 3.91 -10.12 -21.15
C GLU A 121 3.75 -8.77 -20.43
N VAL A 122 4.87 -8.09 -20.13
CA VAL A 122 4.92 -6.82 -19.39
C VAL A 122 4.06 -5.73 -20.05
N ASN A 123 4.03 -5.72 -21.38
CA ASN A 123 3.29 -4.74 -22.19
C ASN A 123 1.76 -4.86 -22.01
N ASN A 124 1.26 -6.08 -21.72
CA ASN A 124 -0.17 -6.32 -21.49
C ASN A 124 -0.60 -5.94 -20.06
N GLY A 125 0.32 -5.92 -19.09
CA GLY A 125 0.02 -5.52 -17.72
C GLY A 125 -0.39 -4.05 -17.61
N THR A 126 0.36 -3.15 -18.26
CA THR A 126 0.10 -1.70 -18.24
C THR A 126 -1.28 -1.35 -18.83
N GLN A 127 -1.73 -2.07 -19.86
CA GLN A 127 -3.06 -1.87 -20.46
C GLN A 127 -4.21 -2.43 -19.62
N ASN A 128 -3.98 -3.52 -18.89
CA ASN A 128 -5.01 -4.13 -18.04
C ASN A 128 -5.30 -3.31 -16.76
N TYR A 129 -4.31 -2.61 -16.20
CA TYR A 129 -4.54 -1.63 -15.13
C TYR A 129 -5.43 -0.45 -15.57
N GLN A 130 -5.37 -0.08 -16.85
CA GLN A 130 -6.24 0.97 -17.38
C GLN A 130 -7.69 0.49 -17.53
N LYS A 131 -7.92 -0.78 -17.92
CA LYS A 131 -9.26 -1.37 -18.06
C LYS A 131 -9.98 -1.69 -16.74
N ALA A 132 -9.27 -2.21 -15.74
CA ALA A 132 -9.87 -2.56 -14.44
C ALA A 132 -10.31 -1.34 -13.60
N SER A 133 -10.00 -0.13 -14.07
CA SER A 133 -10.34 1.13 -13.43
C SER A 133 -11.51 1.84 -14.12
N THR A 134 -12.08 1.24 -15.17
CA THR A 134 -13.19 1.79 -15.97
C THR A 134 -14.48 0.95 -15.85
N GLU A 135 -14.45 -0.12 -15.07
CA GLU A 135 -15.60 -0.97 -14.70
C GLU A 135 -15.87 -0.85 -13.19
#